data_AF-A0A2C5Y4V0-F1
#
_entry.id   AF-A0A2C5Y4V0-F1
#
_cell.length_a   1.000
_cell.length_b   1.000
_cell.length_c   1.000
_cell.angle_alpha   90.00
_cell.angle_beta   90.00
_cell.angle_gamma   90.00
#
_symmetry.space_group_name_H-M   'P 1'
#
loop_
_entity.id
_entity.type
_entity.pdbx_description
1 polymer ?
#
loop_
_entity_poly.entity_id
_entity_poly.type
_entity_poly.pdbx_seq_one_letter_code
_entity_poly.pdbx_strand_id
1 'polypeptide(L)'
;MDRFLNLDESNYCYSEPVDDEDVRDNGCFTILPVRRNIHDKTANAIAHTVVDSWNKVVADSVAKGFCGTENTASGTFSSLLFPEASLDRAECISRLAQVFFLFDDKSEGLPQEIAHEKLDTHVAAILDDAGVKDATTATEKMLVPTIRGLLNVDRHRGIALLKAWRYSALSSNARAITEFTNFDEYIEFRIVNIGMKQVASL
;
A
#
# COMPACT_ATOMS: atom_id res chain seq x y z
N MET A 1 -36.36 7.41 -0.07
CA MET A 1 -35.31 7.75 -1.06
C MET A 1 -34.45 6.49 -1.12
N ASP A 2 -35.05 5.37 -1.51
CA ASP A 2 -34.61 4.01 -1.10
C ASP A 2 -34.21 3.20 -2.33
N ARG A 3 -33.15 3.64 -2.99
CA ARG A 3 -32.48 2.87 -4.04
C ARG A 3 -30.97 2.83 -3.82
N PHE A 4 -30.55 2.69 -2.56
CA PHE A 4 -29.20 2.21 -2.31
C PHE A 4 -29.23 0.68 -2.44
N LEU A 5 -28.30 0.20 -3.27
CA LEU A 5 -28.12 -1.18 -3.70
C LEU A 5 -28.53 -2.18 -2.60
N ASN A 6 -29.50 -3.06 -2.89
CA ASN A 6 -29.70 -4.28 -2.11
C ASN A 6 -28.46 -5.17 -2.32
N LEU A 7 -27.38 -4.83 -1.63
CA LEU A 7 -26.21 -5.68 -1.48
C LEU A 7 -26.67 -6.80 -0.56
N ASP A 8 -26.82 -7.99 -1.11
CA ASP A 8 -27.13 -9.18 -0.33
C ASP A 8 -25.99 -9.42 0.65
N GLU A 9 -26.23 -9.10 1.92
CA GLU A 9 -25.28 -9.22 3.02
C GLU A 9 -24.69 -10.63 3.15
N SER A 10 -25.37 -11.65 2.62
CA SER A 10 -24.87 -13.03 2.61
C SER A 10 -23.64 -13.25 1.72
N ASN A 11 -23.29 -12.28 0.86
CA ASN A 11 -22.10 -12.35 0.01
C ASN A 11 -20.82 -11.85 0.67
N TYR A 12 -20.89 -11.26 1.88
CA TYR A 12 -19.72 -10.80 2.62
C TYR A 12 -19.26 -11.87 3.61
N CYS A 13 -18.04 -12.36 3.42
CA CYS A 13 -17.49 -13.46 4.22
C CYS A 13 -16.42 -12.98 5.20
N TYR A 14 -15.76 -11.86 4.91
CA TYR A 14 -14.59 -11.40 5.65
C TYR A 14 -14.68 -9.96 6.14
N SER A 15 -15.87 -9.34 6.10
CA SER A 15 -16.04 -7.98 6.63
C SER A 15 -17.33 -7.76 7.41
N GLU A 16 -17.25 -6.77 8.29
CA GLU A 16 -18.38 -6.18 9.02
C GLU A 16 -18.67 -4.77 8.49
N PRO A 17 -19.93 -4.33 8.47
CA PRO A 17 -20.26 -2.94 8.16
C PRO A 17 -19.69 -2.00 9.23
N VAL A 18 -19.25 -0.81 8.79
CA VAL A 18 -18.88 0.30 9.69
C VAL A 18 -20.07 1.24 9.79
N ASP A 19 -20.32 1.79 10.98
CA ASP A 19 -21.43 2.70 11.21
C ASP A 19 -21.28 4.00 10.39
N ASP A 20 -22.37 4.46 9.76
CA ASP A 20 -22.35 5.64 8.90
C ASP A 20 -22.04 6.93 9.69
N GLU A 21 -22.42 7.02 10.97
CA GLU A 21 -22.07 8.14 11.85
C GLU A 21 -20.56 8.13 12.11
N ASP A 22 -19.99 6.98 12.45
CA ASP A 22 -18.54 6.82 12.62
C ASP A 22 -17.78 7.22 11.34
N VAL A 23 -18.26 6.83 10.16
CA VAL A 23 -17.64 7.19 8.86
C VAL A 23 -17.64 8.71 8.65
N ARG A 24 -18.76 9.38 8.93
CA ARG A 24 -18.91 10.84 8.79
C ARG A 24 -18.06 11.60 9.80
N ASP A 25 -18.04 11.15 11.05
CA ASP A 25 -17.29 11.79 12.13
C ASP A 25 -15.77 11.73 11.90
N ASN A 26 -15.30 10.73 11.15
CA ASN A 26 -13.92 10.63 10.69
C ASN A 26 -13.64 11.42 9.38
N GLY A 27 -14.59 12.25 8.91
CA GLY A 27 -14.41 13.15 7.77
C GLY A 27 -14.49 12.47 6.40
N CYS A 28 -14.95 11.23 6.33
CA CYS A 28 -15.16 10.55 5.06
C CYS A 28 -16.43 11.08 4.37
N PHE A 29 -16.31 11.45 3.09
CA PHE A 29 -17.40 12.00 2.28
C PHE A 29 -18.02 10.95 1.32
N THR A 30 -17.74 9.67 1.52
CA THR A 30 -18.31 8.60 0.70
C THR A 30 -19.82 8.48 0.91
N ILE A 31 -20.52 8.12 -0.17
CA ILE A 31 -21.94 7.71 -0.12
C ILE A 31 -22.09 6.19 -0.25
N LEU A 32 -20.97 5.47 -0.37
CA LEU A 32 -20.95 4.02 -0.48
C LEU A 32 -20.84 3.39 0.92
N PRO A 33 -21.51 2.25 1.18
CA PRO A 33 -21.35 1.52 2.43
C PRO A 33 -19.87 1.19 2.69
N VAL A 34 -19.40 1.51 3.89
CA VAL A 34 -18.04 1.18 4.32
C VAL A 34 -18.08 -0.13 5.08
N ARG A 35 -17.14 -1.02 4.76
CA ARG A 35 -16.94 -2.28 5.47
C ARG A 35 -15.50 -2.39 5.93
N ARG A 36 -15.29 -3.06 7.06
CA ARG A 36 -13.97 -3.32 7.63
C ARG A 36 -13.71 -4.81 7.66
N ASN A 37 -12.53 -5.22 7.20
CA ASN A 37 -12.11 -6.61 7.26
C ASN A 37 -12.07 -7.12 8.72
N ILE A 38 -12.58 -8.33 8.97
CA ILE A 38 -12.62 -8.94 10.31
C ILE A 38 -11.22 -9.28 10.85
N HIS A 39 -10.19 -9.27 9.99
CA HIS A 39 -8.79 -9.50 10.35
C HIS A 39 -8.02 -8.20 10.61
N ASP A 40 -8.70 -7.06 10.86
CA ASP A 40 -8.06 -5.77 11.09
C ASP A 40 -7.02 -5.77 12.22
N LYS A 41 -7.28 -6.51 13.31
CA LYS A 41 -6.31 -6.66 14.40
C LYS A 41 -5.00 -7.32 13.92
N THR A 42 -5.09 -8.27 13.00
CA THR A 42 -3.93 -8.91 12.39
C THR A 42 -3.18 -7.92 11.51
N ALA A 43 -3.90 -7.12 10.70
CA ALA A 43 -3.30 -6.07 9.88
C ALA A 43 -2.54 -5.04 10.73
N ASN A 44 -3.14 -4.57 11.84
CA ASN A 44 -2.51 -3.66 12.80
C ASN A 44 -1.26 -4.28 13.43
N ALA A 45 -1.33 -5.54 13.86
CA ALA A 45 -0.16 -6.23 14.42
C ALA A 45 0.98 -6.36 13.39
N ILE A 46 0.65 -6.64 12.14
CA ILE A 46 1.63 -6.71 11.05
C ILE A 46 2.30 -5.35 10.83
N ALA A 47 1.53 -4.27 10.80
CA ALA A 47 2.04 -2.92 10.61
C ALA A 47 3.13 -2.59 11.65
N HIS A 48 2.86 -2.86 12.94
CA HIS A 48 3.85 -2.72 14.00
C HIS A 48 5.08 -3.64 13.80
N THR A 49 4.88 -4.90 13.44
CA THR A 49 6.02 -5.84 13.23
C THR A 49 6.93 -5.41 12.09
N VAL A 50 6.37 -4.78 11.05
CA VAL A 50 7.12 -4.26 9.91
C VAL A 50 7.96 -3.05 10.35
N VAL A 51 7.37 -2.12 11.10
CA VAL A 51 8.10 -0.95 11.63
C VAL A 51 9.23 -1.38 12.57
N ASP A 52 8.98 -2.34 13.46
CA ASP A 52 10.02 -2.92 14.33
C ASP A 52 11.14 -3.59 13.54
N SER A 53 10.78 -4.30 12.47
CA SER A 53 11.76 -4.95 11.59
C SER A 53 12.58 -3.91 10.82
N TRP A 54 11.94 -2.83 10.36
CA TRP A 54 12.62 -1.73 9.69
C TRP A 54 13.63 -1.04 10.61
N ASN A 55 13.23 -0.73 11.85
CA ASN A 55 14.09 -0.16 12.88
C ASN A 55 15.33 -1.04 13.17
N LYS A 56 15.19 -2.36 13.08
CA LYS A 56 16.28 -3.32 13.31
C LYS A 56 17.18 -3.53 12.09
N VAL A 57 16.59 -3.61 10.91
CA VAL A 57 17.28 -4.04 9.68
C VAL A 57 17.83 -2.84 8.92
N VAL A 58 17.01 -1.81 8.69
CA VAL A 58 17.38 -0.59 7.97
C VAL A 58 18.02 0.43 8.90
N ALA A 59 17.48 0.55 10.12
CA ALA A 59 18.03 1.37 11.20
C ALA A 59 18.30 2.83 10.79
N ASP A 60 17.43 3.41 9.97
CA ASP A 60 17.43 4.83 9.61
C ASP A 60 16.37 5.61 10.40
N SER A 61 16.24 6.91 10.11
CA SER A 61 15.28 7.78 10.79
C SER A 61 13.87 7.74 10.21
N VAL A 62 13.62 6.98 9.13
CA VAL A 62 12.34 7.00 8.40
C VAL A 62 11.20 6.49 9.30
N ALA A 63 11.47 5.41 10.05
CA ALA A 63 10.49 4.85 10.97
C ALA A 63 10.21 5.72 12.22
N LYS A 64 10.95 6.83 12.43
CA LYS A 64 10.78 7.68 13.61
C LYS A 64 9.57 8.60 13.42
N GLY A 65 8.48 8.29 14.13
CA GLY A 65 7.23 9.03 14.01
C GLY A 65 6.41 8.65 12.78
N PHE A 66 6.74 7.51 12.17
CA PHE A 66 6.00 6.95 11.06
C PHE A 66 4.58 6.58 11.49
N CYS A 67 3.60 7.12 10.77
CA CYS A 67 2.19 6.78 10.90
C CYS A 67 1.77 6.10 9.59
N GLY A 68 1.91 4.78 9.53
CA GLY A 68 1.70 4.01 8.31
C GLY A 68 0.24 3.67 8.08
N THR A 69 -0.04 2.38 7.91
CA THR A 69 -1.39 1.85 7.67
C THR A 69 -2.24 1.74 8.92
N GLU A 70 -1.67 1.97 10.12
CA GLU A 70 -2.36 1.84 11.40
C GLU A 70 -3.44 2.89 11.58
N ASN A 71 -4.65 2.46 11.91
CA ASN A 71 -5.71 3.34 12.40
C ASN A 71 -6.65 2.54 13.30
N THR A 72 -6.65 2.87 14.59
CA THR A 72 -7.44 2.16 15.61
C THR A 72 -8.88 2.68 15.73
N ALA A 73 -9.20 3.82 15.12
CA ALA A 73 -10.53 4.40 15.15
C ALA A 73 -11.42 3.78 14.05
N SER A 74 -10.98 3.87 12.79
CA SER A 74 -11.77 3.42 11.64
C SER A 74 -11.36 2.04 11.12
N GLY A 75 -10.18 1.55 11.49
CA GLY A 75 -9.56 0.35 10.92
C GLY A 75 -8.39 0.71 10.02
N THR A 76 -7.45 -0.22 9.86
CA THR A 76 -6.25 -0.08 9.03
C THR A 76 -6.56 0.17 7.57
N PHE A 77 -5.62 0.82 6.87
CA PHE A 77 -5.71 1.08 5.43
C PHE A 77 -6.11 -0.16 4.63
N SER A 78 -5.42 -1.29 4.84
CA SER A 78 -5.70 -2.53 4.11
C SER A 78 -7.07 -3.13 4.44
N SER A 79 -7.54 -2.99 5.68
CA SER A 79 -8.82 -3.56 6.10
C SER A 79 -10.02 -2.80 5.57
N LEU A 80 -9.85 -1.50 5.27
CA LEU A 80 -10.87 -0.67 4.63
C LEU A 80 -10.82 -0.75 3.11
N LEU A 81 -9.62 -0.88 2.52
CA LEU A 81 -9.46 -0.96 1.07
C LEU A 81 -9.78 -2.35 0.51
N PHE A 82 -9.50 -3.41 1.28
CA PHE A 82 -9.73 -4.80 0.91
C PHE A 82 -10.59 -5.53 1.95
N PRO A 83 -11.84 -5.08 2.18
CA PRO A 83 -12.67 -5.59 3.27
C PRO A 83 -12.96 -7.08 3.12
N GLU A 84 -13.04 -7.61 1.90
CA GLU A 84 -13.30 -9.04 1.63
C GLU A 84 -12.04 -9.89 1.41
N ALA A 85 -10.87 -9.41 1.85
CA ALA A 85 -9.66 -10.23 1.81
C ALA A 85 -9.74 -11.39 2.82
N SER A 86 -9.47 -12.61 2.36
CA SER A 86 -9.20 -13.75 3.24
C SER A 86 -7.96 -13.47 4.10
N LEU A 87 -7.84 -14.15 5.24
CA LEU A 87 -6.74 -13.92 6.19
C LEU A 87 -5.35 -13.92 5.54
N ASP A 88 -5.02 -14.94 4.75
CA ASP A 88 -3.73 -15.07 4.05
C ASP A 88 -3.42 -13.86 3.14
N ARG A 89 -4.44 -13.35 2.46
CA ARG A 89 -4.35 -12.17 1.59
C ARG A 89 -4.28 -10.87 2.39
N ALA A 90 -5.06 -10.75 3.45
CA ALA A 90 -5.02 -9.60 4.34
C ALA A 90 -3.61 -9.47 4.95
N GLU A 91 -3.04 -10.57 5.45
CA GLU A 91 -1.68 -10.58 6.00
C GLU A 91 -0.63 -10.15 4.98
N CYS A 92 -0.65 -10.73 3.77
CA CYS A 92 0.35 -10.40 2.77
C CYS A 92 0.21 -8.96 2.27
N ILE A 93 -1.02 -8.47 2.03
CA ILE A 93 -1.28 -7.12 1.55
C ILE A 93 -0.93 -6.08 2.62
N SER A 94 -1.26 -6.31 3.90
CA SER A 94 -0.90 -5.39 4.99
C SER A 94 0.60 -5.26 5.17
N ARG A 95 1.33 -6.39 5.13
CA ARG A 95 2.80 -6.37 5.21
C ARG A 95 3.40 -5.58 4.06
N LEU A 96 2.91 -5.86 2.86
CA LEU A 96 3.35 -5.26 1.63
C LEU A 96 3.08 -3.75 1.63
N ALA A 97 1.86 -3.31 1.92
CA ALA A 97 1.50 -1.90 2.01
C ALA A 97 2.37 -1.14 3.02
N GLN A 98 2.57 -1.69 4.23
CA GLN A 98 3.40 -1.04 5.26
C GLN A 98 4.87 -0.90 4.81
N VAL A 99 5.44 -1.92 4.17
CA VAL A 99 6.79 -1.87 3.62
C VAL A 99 6.89 -0.81 2.52
N PHE A 100 5.88 -0.69 1.66
CA PHE A 100 5.86 0.31 0.59
C PHE A 100 5.69 1.74 1.10
N PHE A 101 4.89 1.98 2.13
CA PHE A 101 4.81 3.31 2.76
C PHE A 101 6.13 3.73 3.41
N LEU A 102 6.87 2.81 4.03
CA LEU A 102 8.22 3.11 4.50
C LEU A 102 9.19 3.41 3.34
N PHE A 103 9.01 2.78 2.18
CA PHE A 103 9.79 3.13 0.99
C PHE A 103 9.43 4.49 0.42
N ASP A 104 8.14 4.83 0.39
CA ASP A 104 7.63 6.12 -0.05
C ASP A 104 8.24 7.25 0.79
N ASP A 105 8.09 7.18 2.12
CA ASP A 105 8.67 8.17 3.05
C ASP A 105 10.21 8.26 2.92
N LYS A 106 10.89 7.11 2.74
CA LYS A 106 12.34 7.09 2.52
C LYS A 106 12.72 7.79 1.21
N SER A 107 11.94 7.57 0.15
CA SER A 107 12.15 8.17 -1.16
C SER A 107 11.92 9.68 -1.11
N GLU A 108 10.83 10.13 -0.49
CA GLU A 108 10.50 11.55 -0.35
C GLU A 108 11.49 12.30 0.55
N GLY A 109 12.13 11.61 1.50
CA GLY A 109 13.17 12.17 2.36
C GLY A 109 14.52 12.40 1.67
N LEU A 110 14.70 11.98 0.41
CA LEU A 110 15.94 12.11 -0.36
C LEU A 110 15.78 13.14 -1.50
N PRO A 111 16.87 13.81 -1.93
CA PRO A 111 16.85 14.55 -3.19
C PRO A 111 16.40 13.65 -4.34
N GLN A 112 15.56 14.16 -5.24
CA GLN A 112 14.89 13.42 -6.30
C GLN A 112 15.84 12.52 -7.11
N GLU A 113 16.99 13.05 -7.54
CA GLU A 113 17.97 12.29 -8.32
C GLU A 113 18.60 11.15 -7.51
N ILE A 114 18.83 11.39 -6.21
CA ILE A 114 19.39 10.39 -5.29
C ILE A 114 18.37 9.29 -5.01
N ALA A 115 17.10 9.66 -4.78
CA ALA A 115 16.01 8.71 -4.61
C ALA A 115 15.89 7.80 -5.85
N HIS A 116 15.85 8.41 -7.03
CA HIS A 116 15.69 7.68 -8.28
C HIS A 116 16.83 6.69 -8.55
N GLU A 117 18.08 7.14 -8.41
CA GLU A 117 19.27 6.34 -8.70
C GLU A 117 19.51 5.26 -7.64
N LYS A 118 19.39 5.61 -6.35
CA LYS A 118 19.86 4.75 -5.25
C LYS A 118 18.76 3.95 -4.55
N LEU A 119 17.49 4.26 -4.80
CA LEU A 119 16.36 3.57 -4.17
C LEU A 119 15.39 3.04 -5.23
N ASP A 120 14.76 3.92 -6.01
CA ASP A 120 13.64 3.55 -6.88
C ASP A 120 14.04 2.54 -7.97
N THR A 121 15.19 2.77 -8.61
CA THR A 121 15.71 1.84 -9.64
C THR A 121 16.05 0.47 -9.06
N HIS A 122 16.56 0.42 -7.82
CA HIS A 122 16.85 -0.83 -7.12
C HIS A 122 15.58 -1.58 -6.72
N VAL A 123 14.59 -0.86 -6.17
CA VAL A 123 13.26 -1.41 -5.87
C VAL A 123 12.63 -1.98 -7.14
N ALA A 124 12.62 -1.22 -8.23
CA ALA A 124 12.09 -1.65 -9.51
C ALA A 124 12.77 -2.93 -10.04
N ALA A 125 14.10 -3.05 -9.90
CA ALA A 125 14.82 -4.24 -10.34
C ALA A 125 14.41 -5.52 -9.57
N ILE A 126 14.10 -5.39 -8.28
CA ILE A 126 13.63 -6.51 -7.44
C ILE A 126 12.18 -6.87 -7.77
N LEU A 127 11.36 -5.87 -8.08
CA LEU A 127 9.99 -6.12 -8.55
C LEU A 127 10.00 -6.84 -9.91
N ASP A 128 10.93 -6.49 -10.79
CA ASP A 128 11.12 -7.14 -12.10
C ASP A 128 11.58 -8.60 -11.99
N ASP A 129 12.51 -8.89 -11.07
CA ASP A 129 12.98 -10.27 -10.86
C ASP A 129 12.06 -11.09 -9.96
N ALA A 130 10.96 -10.49 -9.48
CA ALA A 130 9.97 -11.10 -8.59
C ALA A 130 10.58 -11.63 -7.27
N GLY A 131 11.60 -10.93 -6.75
CA GLY A 131 12.31 -11.31 -5.53
C GLY A 131 13.12 -12.60 -5.67
N VAL A 132 13.50 -12.99 -6.89
CA VAL A 132 14.30 -14.21 -7.12
C VAL A 132 15.70 -14.04 -6.54
N LYS A 133 16.32 -12.88 -6.71
CA LYS A 133 17.65 -12.62 -6.12
C LYS A 133 17.54 -12.42 -4.62
N ASP A 134 18.61 -12.79 -3.93
CA ASP A 134 18.71 -12.54 -2.50
C ASP A 134 19.01 -11.07 -2.22
N ALA A 135 18.49 -10.59 -1.09
CA ALA A 135 18.68 -9.23 -0.64
C ALA A 135 20.14 -8.95 -0.26
N THR A 136 20.69 -7.90 -0.85
CA THR A 136 22.07 -7.43 -0.62
C THR A 136 22.12 -6.18 0.23
N THR A 137 21.11 -5.30 0.16
CA THR A 137 21.02 -4.10 1.01
C THR A 137 20.00 -4.26 2.14
N ALA A 138 20.04 -3.36 3.13
CA ALA A 138 19.11 -3.37 4.25
C ALA A 138 17.64 -3.16 3.81
N THR A 139 17.43 -2.25 2.87
CA THR A 139 16.14 -2.02 2.21
C THR A 139 15.65 -3.28 1.50
N GLU A 140 16.51 -3.96 0.76
CA GLU A 140 16.15 -5.19 0.04
C GLU A 140 15.76 -6.32 1.01
N LYS A 141 16.38 -6.37 2.20
CA LYS A 141 16.04 -7.34 3.25
C LYS A 141 14.62 -7.16 3.80
N MET A 142 14.02 -5.99 3.63
CA MET A 142 12.61 -5.75 3.93
C MET A 142 11.70 -6.16 2.76
N LEU A 143 12.13 -5.87 1.53
CA LEU A 143 11.31 -6.03 0.33
C LEU A 143 11.26 -7.48 -0.18
N VAL A 144 12.41 -8.15 -0.31
CA VAL A 144 12.52 -9.48 -0.94
C VAL A 144 11.67 -10.53 -0.20
N PRO A 145 11.71 -10.67 1.14
CA PRO A 145 10.86 -11.64 1.84
C PRO A 145 9.37 -11.33 1.68
N THR A 146 9.02 -10.05 1.61
CA THR A 146 7.64 -9.58 1.46
C THR A 146 7.08 -9.94 0.08
N ILE A 147 7.87 -9.74 -0.98
CA ILE A 147 7.52 -10.16 -2.35
C ILE A 147 7.36 -11.69 -2.44
N ARG A 148 8.32 -12.44 -1.88
CA ARG A 148 8.26 -13.91 -1.86
C ARG A 148 6.99 -14.39 -1.13
N GLY A 149 6.63 -13.74 -0.01
CA GLY A 149 5.39 -14.02 0.73
C GLY A 149 4.13 -13.79 -0.12
N LEU A 150 4.02 -12.64 -0.80
CA LEU A 150 2.92 -12.35 -1.72
C LEU A 150 2.78 -13.41 -2.81
N LEU A 151 3.89 -13.78 -3.46
CA LEU A 151 3.88 -14.72 -4.58
C LEU A 151 3.59 -16.16 -4.16
N ASN A 152 3.82 -16.51 -2.89
CA ASN A 152 3.42 -17.78 -2.32
C ASN A 152 1.90 -17.86 -2.09
N VAL A 153 1.24 -16.73 -1.83
CA VAL A 153 -0.22 -16.65 -1.65
C VAL A 153 -0.94 -16.68 -3.01
N ASP A 154 -0.56 -15.79 -3.92
CA ASP A 154 -1.14 -15.75 -5.28
C ASP A 154 -0.08 -15.25 -6.27
N ARG A 155 0.60 -16.18 -6.92
CA ARG A 155 1.64 -15.85 -7.89
C ARG A 155 1.10 -15.06 -9.08
N HIS A 156 -0.06 -15.41 -9.60
CA HIS A 156 -0.58 -14.80 -10.82
C HIS A 156 -0.95 -13.33 -10.59
N ARG A 157 -1.77 -13.07 -9.57
CA ARG A 157 -2.15 -11.70 -9.20
C ARG A 157 -0.97 -10.93 -8.62
N GLY A 158 -0.12 -11.60 -7.85
CA GLY A 158 1.09 -11.01 -7.28
C GLY A 158 2.01 -10.45 -8.37
N ILE A 159 2.28 -11.19 -9.45
CA ILE A 159 3.12 -10.68 -10.56
C ILE A 159 2.51 -9.43 -11.22
N ALA A 160 1.18 -9.37 -11.37
CA ALA A 160 0.53 -8.19 -11.93
C ALA A 160 0.68 -6.98 -10.99
N LEU A 161 0.56 -7.18 -9.68
CA LEU A 161 0.82 -6.14 -8.67
C LEU A 161 2.28 -5.65 -8.69
N LEU A 162 3.26 -6.56 -8.82
CA LEU A 162 4.67 -6.17 -8.90
C LEU A 162 4.96 -5.30 -10.13
N LYS A 163 4.34 -5.61 -11.28
CA LYS A 163 4.45 -4.79 -12.49
C LYS A 163 3.86 -3.39 -12.31
N ALA A 164 2.75 -3.29 -11.59
CA ALA A 164 2.12 -2.02 -11.24
C ALA A 164 3.05 -1.13 -10.43
N TRP A 165 3.62 -1.69 -9.37
CA TRP A 165 4.50 -0.91 -8.51
C TRP A 165 5.87 -0.65 -9.09
N ARG A 166 6.39 -1.54 -9.93
CA ARG A 166 7.60 -1.26 -10.70
C ARG A 166 7.40 -0.03 -11.58
N TYR A 167 6.24 0.11 -12.20
CA TYR A 167 5.90 1.32 -12.96
C TYR A 167 5.79 2.55 -12.06
N SER A 168 5.12 2.44 -10.91
CA SER A 168 5.01 3.55 -9.95
C SER A 168 6.35 3.98 -9.39
N ALA A 169 7.22 3.06 -8.95
CA ALA A 169 8.56 3.37 -8.43
C ALA A 169 9.40 4.17 -9.44
N LEU A 170 9.32 3.81 -10.72
CA LEU A 170 10.08 4.52 -11.77
C LEU A 170 9.44 5.86 -12.19
N SER A 171 8.20 6.12 -11.78
CA SER A 171 7.39 7.26 -12.25
C SER A 171 7.02 8.25 -11.14
N SER A 172 7.09 7.85 -9.86
CA SER A 172 6.63 8.61 -8.70
C SER A 172 7.37 9.94 -8.56
N ASN A 173 8.65 9.98 -8.93
CA ASN A 173 9.50 11.16 -8.81
C ASN A 173 9.96 11.69 -10.17
N ALA A 174 9.11 11.61 -11.20
CA ALA A 174 9.48 12.04 -12.55
C ALA A 174 9.47 13.57 -12.74
N ARG A 175 8.75 14.32 -11.89
CA ARG A 175 8.48 15.76 -12.07
C ARG A 175 8.27 16.46 -10.74
N ALA A 176 8.81 17.67 -10.57
CA ALA A 176 8.51 18.50 -9.40
C ALA A 176 7.10 19.13 -9.50
N ILE A 177 6.47 19.40 -8.36
CA ILE A 177 5.11 19.99 -8.32
C ILE A 177 5.04 21.36 -9.02
N THR A 178 6.16 22.08 -9.09
CA THR A 178 6.30 23.38 -9.75
C THR A 178 6.33 23.29 -11.28
N GLU A 179 6.42 22.08 -11.83
CA GLU A 179 6.48 21.86 -13.29
C GLU A 179 5.10 21.69 -13.93
N PHE A 180 4.03 21.56 -13.15
CA PHE A 180 2.68 21.40 -13.69
C PHE A 180 2.07 22.76 -14.01
N THR A 181 1.60 22.91 -15.24
CA THR A 181 1.04 24.19 -15.74
C THR A 181 -0.45 24.34 -15.44
N ASN A 182 -1.12 23.22 -15.17
CA ASN A 182 -2.55 23.15 -14.89
C ASN A 182 -2.89 21.91 -14.05
N PHE A 183 -4.12 21.87 -13.53
CA PHE A 183 -4.57 20.81 -12.63
C PHE A 183 -4.75 19.47 -13.33
N ASP A 184 -5.20 19.44 -14.59
CA ASP A 184 -5.41 18.18 -15.33
C ASP A 184 -4.10 17.43 -15.52
N GLU A 185 -3.04 18.16 -15.90
CA GLU A 185 -1.68 17.65 -16.02
C GLU A 185 -1.15 17.07 -14.69
N TYR A 186 -1.41 17.78 -13.59
CA TYR A 186 -1.07 17.31 -12.25
C TYR A 186 -1.83 16.03 -11.88
N ILE A 187 -3.12 15.92 -12.23
CA ILE A 187 -3.95 14.74 -11.94
C ILE A 187 -3.47 13.52 -12.73
N GLU A 188 -3.14 13.68 -14.02
CA GLU A 188 -2.60 12.58 -14.83
C GLU A 188 -1.31 12.00 -14.24
N PHE A 189 -0.43 12.89 -13.75
CA PHE A 189 0.76 12.49 -13.01
C PHE A 189 0.40 11.83 -11.67
N ARG A 190 -0.45 12.47 -10.86
CA ARG A 190 -0.74 12.05 -9.49
C ARG A 190 -1.43 10.69 -9.44
N ILE A 191 -2.26 10.33 -10.43
CA ILE A 191 -2.87 8.99 -10.56
C ILE A 191 -1.80 7.88 -10.64
N VAL A 192 -0.67 8.15 -11.29
CA VAL A 192 0.46 7.20 -11.35
C VAL A 192 1.25 7.20 -10.04
N ASN A 193 1.55 8.40 -9.54
CA ASN A 193 2.38 8.62 -8.38
C ASN A 193 1.72 8.10 -7.08
N ILE A 194 0.38 8.11 -6.94
CA ILE A 194 -0.34 7.41 -5.84
C ILE A 194 -0.48 5.89 -6.04
N GLY A 195 0.03 5.33 -7.15
CA GLY A 195 -0.09 3.90 -7.44
C GLY A 195 -1.46 3.43 -7.94
N MET A 196 -2.35 4.32 -8.38
CA MET A 196 -3.73 3.96 -8.78
C MET A 196 -3.90 3.47 -10.21
N LYS A 197 -2.99 3.81 -11.15
CA LYS A 197 -3.19 3.55 -12.60
C LYS A 197 -3.40 2.07 -12.98
N GLN A 198 -3.03 1.10 -12.14
CA GLN A 198 -3.17 -0.33 -12.46
C GLN A 198 -4.11 -1.13 -11.54
N VAL A 199 -4.60 -0.54 -10.43
CA VAL A 199 -5.61 -1.20 -9.58
C VAL A 199 -6.94 -1.36 -10.34
N ALA A 200 -7.22 -0.49 -11.31
CA ALA A 200 -8.45 -0.52 -12.12
C ALA A 200 -8.44 -1.56 -13.27
N SER A 201 -7.33 -2.27 -13.49
CA SER A 201 -7.18 -3.27 -14.58
C SER A 201 -7.01 -4.72 -14.09
N LEU A 202 -7.19 -4.97 -12.80
CA LEU A 202 -7.19 -6.28 -12.14
C LEU A 202 -8.63 -6.75 -11.83
#